data_AF-A0A3M7H8M7-F1
#
_entry.id   AF-A0A3M7H8M7-F1
#
_cell.length_a   1.000
_cell.length_b   1.000
_cell.length_c   1.000
_cell.angle_alpha   90.00
_cell.angle_beta   90.00
_cell.angle_gamma   90.00
#
_symmetry.space_group_name_H-M   'P 1'
#
loop_
_entity.id
_entity.type
_entity.pdbx_description
1 polymer ?
#
loop_
_entity_poly.entity_id
_entity_poly.type
_entity_poly.pdbx_seq_one_letter_code
_entity_poly.pdbx_strand_id
1 'polypeptide(L)'
;MDGDAVLSTCPLPEVAEALGPFIKPRDEVSRIRQELQSYLQKQAGSADVPLSTANVTASSERDVLSPGPALSGVRKAYLQALRAHSEAQGKHDRLRADLGRLSAESLDENKKTNTSASVTENHLPLLRQRERQRKLQAIQRAFEGISSTGKAATNAHIDDLVRQKAGDLPAPPSVQQQTYSDKPDVDSRVLELKKAIIATKRRVDLLTTSDSTSNEEASRQNKAEVAGLQAALQELTIWMEDQLSLIGNAEGDSQAAPLTPSTGEQATSGATSSVEDIGALYEDYIDARERLITTINSPPSTTTTPDASRSGSRSPPSRDIERRASPAETLLPHIRRLASTKLNEQALLQQSAYLRRQVSAAESEDQRLILRLADESHIVQPGASKGKDWAEAGREASRATTEAASERLKAGEKATASAKRALKDIEYVPKVFEDLS
;
A
#
# COMPACT_ATOMS: atom_id res chain seq x y z
N MET A 1 -59.68 -16.29 15.75
CA MET A 1 -60.08 -16.22 14.32
C MET A 1 -58.96 -16.89 13.58
N ASP A 2 -59.16 -18.18 13.34
CA ASP A 2 -58.10 -19.16 13.09
C ASP A 2 -57.52 -19.00 11.69
N GLY A 3 -56.20 -19.16 11.56
CA GLY A 3 -55.45 -18.92 10.31
C GLY A 3 -55.93 -19.75 9.12
N ASP A 4 -56.57 -20.89 9.37
CA ASP A 4 -57.15 -21.77 8.34
C ASP A 4 -58.37 -21.15 7.64
N ALA A 5 -59.10 -20.23 8.28
CA ALA A 5 -60.25 -19.58 7.66
C ALA A 5 -59.84 -18.53 6.60
N VAL A 6 -58.59 -18.04 6.63
CA VAL A 6 -58.12 -17.01 5.69
C VAL A 6 -57.63 -17.63 4.37
N LEU A 7 -57.12 -18.87 4.40
CA LEU A 7 -56.64 -19.57 3.21
C LEU A 7 -57.76 -19.99 2.25
N SER A 8 -58.99 -20.16 2.75
CA SER A 8 -60.16 -20.58 1.95
C SER A 8 -60.91 -19.45 1.25
N THR A 9 -60.55 -18.18 1.51
CA THR A 9 -61.22 -17.00 0.90
C THR A 9 -60.34 -16.31 -0.16
N CYS A 10 -59.17 -16.86 -0.50
CA CYS A 10 -58.29 -16.28 -1.51
C CYS A 10 -58.68 -16.74 -2.93
N PRO A 11 -58.86 -15.82 -3.91
CA PRO A 11 -59.27 -16.17 -5.26
C PRO A 11 -58.20 -16.93 -6.08
N LEU A 12 -56.98 -17.10 -5.54
CA LEU A 12 -55.84 -17.77 -6.16
C LEU A 12 -55.15 -18.69 -5.13
N PRO A 13 -55.39 -20.01 -5.16
CA PRO A 13 -54.88 -20.94 -4.14
C PRO A 13 -53.36 -21.14 -4.19
N GLU A 14 -52.74 -21.05 -5.36
CA GLU A 14 -51.27 -21.20 -5.54
C GLU A 14 -50.48 -20.07 -4.84
N VAL A 15 -51.02 -18.85 -4.86
CA VAL A 15 -50.44 -17.70 -4.15
C VAL A 15 -50.66 -17.82 -2.65
N ALA A 16 -51.80 -18.37 -2.22
CA ALA A 16 -52.08 -18.61 -0.81
C ALA A 16 -51.15 -19.69 -0.23
N GLU A 17 -50.81 -20.72 -1.00
CA GLU A 17 -49.84 -21.76 -0.60
C GLU A 17 -48.41 -21.18 -0.52
N ALA A 18 -48.00 -20.37 -1.50
CA ALA A 18 -46.70 -19.70 -1.50
C ALA A 18 -46.54 -18.70 -0.34
N LEU A 19 -47.61 -18.01 0.05
CA LEU A 19 -47.61 -17.05 1.16
C LEU A 19 -47.94 -17.69 2.52
N GLY A 20 -48.48 -18.91 2.54
CA GLY A 20 -48.80 -19.68 3.75
C GLY A 20 -47.71 -19.70 4.82
N PRO A 21 -46.43 -20.00 4.49
CA PRO A 21 -45.35 -19.98 5.48
C PRO A 21 -45.01 -18.58 6.02
N PHE A 22 -45.46 -17.52 5.35
CA PHE A 22 -45.22 -16.12 5.74
C PHE A 22 -46.44 -15.46 6.41
N ILE A 23 -47.63 -16.03 6.28
CA ILE A 23 -48.87 -15.54 6.90
C ILE A 23 -49.02 -16.21 8.28
N LYS A 24 -48.60 -15.50 9.33
CA LYS A 24 -48.78 -15.95 10.71
C LYS A 24 -50.17 -15.58 11.25
N PRO A 25 -50.74 -16.37 12.18
CA PRO A 25 -52.00 -16.00 12.82
C PRO A 25 -51.86 -14.67 13.55
N ARG A 26 -52.97 -13.92 13.61
CA ARG A 26 -53.01 -12.57 14.18
C ARG A 26 -52.45 -12.50 15.61
N ASP A 27 -52.69 -13.56 16.38
CA ASP A 27 -52.25 -13.66 17.77
C ASP A 27 -50.73 -13.79 17.87
N GLU A 28 -50.09 -14.60 17.01
CA GLU A 28 -48.63 -14.68 16.94
C GLU A 28 -48.01 -13.37 16.47
N VAL A 29 -48.60 -12.71 15.47
CA VAL A 29 -48.13 -11.40 15.00
C VAL A 29 -48.22 -10.36 16.11
N SER A 30 -49.30 -10.38 16.90
CA SER A 30 -49.47 -9.47 18.04
C SER A 30 -48.44 -9.74 19.14
N ARG A 31 -48.14 -11.01 19.43
CA ARG A 31 -47.12 -11.43 20.39
C ARG A 31 -45.72 -11.01 19.94
N ILE A 32 -45.36 -11.27 18.69
CA ILE A 32 -44.07 -10.86 18.10
C ILE A 32 -43.94 -9.33 18.14
N ARG A 33 -45.01 -8.59 17.81
CA ARG A 33 -45.01 -7.13 17.86
C ARG A 33 -44.78 -6.62 19.28
N GLN A 34 -45.46 -7.20 20.28
CA GLN A 34 -45.27 -6.84 21.69
C GLN A 34 -43.84 -7.16 22.17
N GLU A 35 -43.29 -8.31 21.78
CA GLU A 35 -41.93 -8.71 22.15
C GLU A 35 -40.88 -7.77 21.54
N LEU A 36 -41.00 -7.46 20.24
CA LEU A 36 -40.14 -6.49 19.56
C LEU A 36 -40.28 -5.09 20.15
N GLN A 37 -41.51 -4.66 20.46
CA GLN A 37 -41.76 -3.38 21.13
C GLN A 37 -41.06 -3.33 22.49
N SER A 38 -41.14 -4.40 23.29
CA SER A 38 -40.45 -4.49 24.58
C SER A 38 -38.92 -4.48 24.43
N TYR A 39 -38.38 -5.13 23.39
CA TYR A 39 -36.95 -5.17 23.11
C TYR A 39 -36.43 -3.80 22.67
N LEU A 40 -37.14 -3.12 21.77
CA LEU A 40 -36.81 -1.78 21.32
C LEU A 40 -36.94 -0.76 22.45
N GLN A 41 -37.95 -0.88 23.31
CA GLN A 41 -38.13 -0.03 24.48
C GLN A 41 -36.99 -0.21 25.49
N LYS A 42 -36.52 -1.45 25.71
CA LYS A 42 -35.32 -1.74 26.52
C LYS A 42 -34.05 -1.13 25.92
N GLN A 43 -33.92 -1.05 24.60
CA GLN A 43 -32.76 -0.46 23.92
C GLN A 43 -32.83 1.07 23.82
N ALA A 44 -34.02 1.64 23.75
CA ALA A 44 -34.24 3.08 23.61
C ALA A 44 -34.23 3.84 24.96
N GLY A 45 -34.14 3.13 26.08
CA GLY A 45 -33.96 3.71 27.42
C GLY A 45 -35.14 4.56 27.95
N SER A 46 -36.27 4.63 27.24
CA SER A 46 -37.41 5.47 27.60
C SER A 46 -38.63 4.62 27.94
N ALA A 47 -39.00 4.61 29.23
CA ALA A 47 -40.02 3.71 29.76
C ALA A 47 -41.47 4.09 29.39
N ASP A 48 -41.77 5.33 28.96
CA ASP A 48 -43.17 5.81 28.91
C ASP A 48 -43.58 6.55 27.63
N VAL A 49 -42.84 6.46 26.52
CA VAL A 49 -43.23 7.12 25.26
C VAL A 49 -43.55 6.09 24.18
N PRO A 50 -44.75 6.14 23.54
CA PRO A 50 -45.04 5.26 22.41
C PRO A 50 -44.01 5.50 21.30
N LEU A 51 -43.43 4.40 20.80
CA LEU A 51 -42.46 4.41 19.71
C LEU A 51 -43.13 4.91 18.42
N SER A 52 -43.13 6.21 18.22
CA SER A 52 -43.44 6.85 16.94
C SER A 52 -42.16 6.96 16.10
N THR A 53 -42.28 6.95 14.77
CA THR A 53 -41.15 7.02 13.82
C THR A 53 -40.22 8.21 14.08
N ALA A 54 -40.75 9.29 14.67
CA ALA A 54 -39.99 10.48 15.05
C ALA A 54 -39.08 10.29 16.29
N ASN A 55 -39.40 9.34 17.18
CA ASN A 55 -38.68 9.14 18.45
C ASN A 55 -37.50 8.16 18.32
N VAL A 56 -37.50 7.32 17.29
CA VAL A 56 -36.38 6.39 17.00
C VAL A 56 -35.17 7.16 16.46
N THR A 57 -35.39 8.25 15.73
CA THR A 57 -34.32 9.12 15.20
C THR A 57 -33.75 10.07 16.25
N ALA A 58 -34.57 10.50 17.23
CA ALA A 58 -34.16 11.48 18.25
C ALA A 58 -33.23 10.90 19.34
N SER A 59 -33.29 9.60 19.61
CA SER A 59 -32.40 8.94 20.59
C SER A 59 -30.99 8.65 20.06
N SER A 60 -30.69 9.00 18.80
CA SER A 60 -29.41 8.66 18.16
C SER A 60 -28.21 9.48 18.66
N GLU A 61 -28.41 10.55 19.43
CA GLU A 61 -27.30 11.44 19.81
C GLU A 61 -26.85 11.33 21.27
N ARG A 62 -27.60 10.68 22.18
CA ARG A 62 -27.26 10.79 23.61
C ARG A 62 -27.15 9.51 24.43
N ASP A 63 -27.58 8.34 23.97
CA ASP A 63 -27.45 7.14 24.82
C ASP A 63 -27.20 5.82 24.09
N VAL A 64 -26.20 5.81 23.19
CA VAL A 64 -25.55 4.56 22.73
C VAL A 64 -24.48 4.11 23.75
N LEU A 65 -24.63 4.48 25.03
CA LEU A 65 -23.60 4.33 26.07
C LEU A 65 -23.81 3.12 27.00
N SER A 66 -24.54 2.11 26.56
CA SER A 66 -24.29 0.74 27.03
C SER A 66 -24.69 -0.29 25.98
N PRO A 67 -23.74 -1.08 25.44
CA PRO A 67 -24.11 -2.21 24.62
C PRO A 67 -24.83 -3.22 25.53
N GLY A 68 -26.15 -3.35 25.34
CA GLY A 68 -26.86 -4.52 25.86
C GLY A 68 -26.13 -5.79 25.40
N PRO A 69 -26.09 -6.85 26.23
CA PRO A 69 -25.19 -8.00 26.07
C PRO A 69 -25.39 -8.85 24.79
N ALA A 70 -26.27 -8.45 23.87
CA ALA A 70 -26.65 -9.21 22.68
C ALA A 70 -25.94 -8.79 21.37
N LEU A 71 -25.18 -7.67 21.36
CA LEU A 71 -24.48 -7.22 20.14
C LEU A 71 -23.11 -7.91 20.04
N SER A 72 -23.07 -9.08 19.42
CA SER A 72 -21.84 -9.84 19.15
C SER A 72 -21.33 -9.65 17.71
N GLY A 73 -20.00 -9.69 17.54
CA GLY A 73 -19.34 -9.70 16.23
C GLY A 73 -19.16 -8.32 15.56
N VAL A 74 -19.27 -8.31 14.23
CA VAL A 74 -18.96 -7.17 13.34
C VAL A 74 -19.72 -5.89 13.70
N ARG A 75 -20.97 -6.02 14.16
CA ARG A 75 -21.80 -4.88 14.54
C ARG A 75 -21.26 -4.15 15.77
N LYS A 76 -20.68 -4.87 16.73
CA LYS A 76 -20.00 -4.28 17.89
C LYS A 76 -18.72 -3.56 17.47
N ALA A 77 -17.95 -4.17 16.58
CA ALA A 77 -16.73 -3.56 16.05
C ALA A 77 -17.04 -2.29 15.25
N TYR A 78 -18.10 -2.28 14.44
CA TYR A 78 -18.54 -1.10 13.70
C TYR A 78 -18.97 0.04 14.63
N LEU A 79 -19.76 -0.25 15.68
CA LEU A 79 -20.14 0.77 16.66
C LEU A 79 -18.93 1.30 17.45
N GLN A 80 -17.97 0.44 17.77
CA GLN A 80 -16.73 0.85 18.42
C GLN A 80 -15.87 1.73 17.50
N ALA A 81 -15.79 1.39 16.21
CA ALA A 81 -15.08 2.17 15.21
C ALA A 81 -15.74 3.54 15.01
N LEU A 82 -17.07 3.59 14.95
CA LEU A 82 -17.82 4.84 14.81
C LEU A 82 -17.63 5.76 16.02
N ARG A 83 -17.59 5.19 17.24
CA ARG A 83 -17.23 5.93 18.46
C ARG A 83 -15.81 6.47 18.38
N ALA A 84 -14.83 5.63 18.05
CA ALA A 84 -13.43 6.05 17.93
C ALA A 84 -13.26 7.14 16.87
N HIS A 85 -13.99 7.06 15.76
CA HIS A 85 -13.98 8.08 14.71
C HIS A 85 -14.53 9.43 15.21
N SER A 86 -15.67 9.42 15.91
CA SER A 86 -16.25 10.65 16.48
C SER A 86 -15.32 11.30 17.52
N GLU A 87 -14.63 10.50 18.33
CA GLU A 87 -13.65 11.00 19.30
C GLU A 87 -12.39 11.56 18.61
N ALA A 88 -11.92 10.88 17.56
CA ALA A 88 -10.78 11.35 16.76
C ALA A 88 -11.10 12.66 16.03
N GLN A 89 -12.31 12.80 15.49
CA GLN A 89 -12.76 14.03 14.86
C GLN A 89 -12.82 15.18 15.86
N GLY A 90 -13.37 14.94 17.06
CA GLY A 90 -13.36 15.94 18.14
C GLY A 90 -11.95 16.36 18.57
N LYS A 91 -10.99 15.44 18.60
CA LYS A 91 -9.57 15.75 18.87
C LYS A 91 -8.95 16.57 17.74
N HIS A 92 -9.23 16.22 16.49
CA HIS A 92 -8.74 16.96 15.33
C HIS A 92 -9.26 18.40 15.32
N ASP A 93 -10.55 18.59 15.60
CA ASP A 93 -11.16 19.92 15.62
C ASP A 93 -10.61 20.80 16.76
N ARG A 94 -10.31 20.20 17.93
CA ARG A 94 -9.59 20.89 19.02
C ARG A 94 -8.19 21.30 18.61
N LEU A 95 -7.40 20.39 18.03
CA LEU A 95 -6.05 20.70 17.55
C LEU A 95 -6.07 21.76 16.46
N ARG A 96 -7.06 21.73 15.57
CA ARG A 96 -7.25 22.74 14.53
C ARG A 96 -7.58 24.11 15.13
N ALA A 97 -8.40 24.16 16.18
CA ALA A 97 -8.69 25.39 16.91
C ALA A 97 -7.43 25.93 17.62
N ASP A 98 -6.64 25.07 18.25
CA ASP A 98 -5.40 25.45 18.93
C ASP A 98 -4.34 25.97 17.95
N LEU A 99 -4.18 25.33 16.78
CA LEU A 99 -3.33 25.82 15.71
C LEU A 99 -3.81 27.18 15.18
N GLY A 100 -5.13 27.36 15.06
CA GLY A 100 -5.74 28.65 14.74
C GLY A 100 -5.33 29.73 15.75
N ARG A 101 -5.41 29.43 17.05
CA ARG A 101 -5.01 30.35 18.13
C ARG A 101 -3.52 30.68 18.09
N LEU A 102 -2.65 29.69 17.94
CA LEU A 102 -1.20 29.89 17.86
C LEU A 102 -0.80 30.69 16.61
N SER A 103 -1.47 30.46 15.48
CA SER A 103 -1.23 31.23 14.26
C SER A 103 -1.66 32.69 14.40
N ALA A 104 -2.78 32.96 15.08
CA ALA A 104 -3.25 34.31 15.36
C ALA A 104 -2.34 35.03 16.37
N GLU A 105 -1.90 34.34 17.43
CA GLU A 105 -0.99 34.89 18.45
C GLU A 105 0.42 35.17 17.89
N SER A 106 0.89 34.38 16.92
CA SER A 106 2.18 34.61 16.24
C SER A 106 2.21 35.88 15.38
N LEU A 107 1.05 36.38 14.94
CA LEU A 107 0.95 37.63 14.17
C LEU A 107 0.96 38.87 15.08
N ASP A 108 0.51 38.74 16.33
CA ASP A 108 0.53 39.81 17.33
C ASP A 108 1.84 39.87 18.15
N GLU A 109 2.55 38.75 18.33
CA GLU A 109 3.80 38.65 19.11
C GLU A 109 5.09 39.03 18.35
N ASN A 110 4.99 39.48 17.09
CA ASN A 110 6.15 39.94 16.32
C ASN A 110 6.75 41.29 16.80
N LYS A 111 6.29 41.79 17.96
CA LYS A 111 6.77 43.03 18.58
C LYS A 111 7.43 42.84 19.95
N LYS A 112 7.47 41.62 20.53
CA LYS A 112 7.88 41.43 21.94
C LYS A 112 8.63 40.14 22.31
N THR A 113 9.50 39.54 21.49
CA THR A 113 10.32 38.40 22.01
C THR A 113 11.78 38.39 21.54
N ASN A 114 12.65 39.19 22.20
CA ASN A 114 14.11 39.03 22.12
C ASN A 114 14.64 37.88 23.02
N THR A 115 13.78 37.18 23.76
CA THR A 115 14.17 36.13 24.72
C THR A 115 14.14 34.71 24.14
N SER A 116 13.27 34.43 23.16
CA SER A 116 13.23 33.13 22.46
C SER A 116 14.29 33.01 21.36
N ALA A 117 14.73 34.14 20.79
CA ALA A 117 15.82 34.19 19.81
C ALA A 117 17.15 33.69 20.40
N SER A 118 17.44 33.97 21.67
CA SER A 118 18.72 33.60 22.32
C SER A 118 18.92 32.08 22.45
N VAL A 119 17.85 31.32 22.74
CA VAL A 119 17.93 29.85 22.83
C VAL A 119 18.15 29.23 21.44
N THR A 120 17.48 29.76 20.41
CA THR A 120 17.65 29.31 19.03
C THR A 120 19.00 29.73 18.44
N GLU A 121 19.51 30.92 18.79
CA GLU A 121 20.82 31.43 18.37
C GLU A 121 21.99 30.64 18.99
N ASN A 122 21.83 30.13 20.23
CA ASN A 122 22.81 29.25 20.84
C ASN A 122 22.72 27.80 20.33
N HIS A 123 21.55 27.35 19.86
CA HIS A 123 21.36 25.98 19.36
C HIS A 123 21.81 25.77 17.91
N LEU A 124 21.68 26.78 17.05
CA LEU A 124 22.17 26.76 15.66
C LEU A 124 23.67 26.46 15.50
N PRO A 125 24.61 27.09 16.24
CA PRO A 125 26.03 26.77 16.14
C PRO A 125 26.33 25.36 16.63
N LEU A 126 25.62 24.87 17.66
CA LEU A 126 25.74 23.49 18.14
C LEU A 126 25.28 22.48 17.08
N LEU A 127 24.18 22.75 16.38
CA LEU A 127 23.73 21.91 15.25
C LEU A 127 24.76 21.88 14.12
N ARG A 128 25.33 23.03 13.75
CA ARG A 128 26.39 23.11 12.73
C ARG A 128 27.65 22.35 13.14
N GLN A 129 28.04 22.44 14.41
CA GLN A 129 29.17 21.68 14.96
C GLN A 129 28.91 20.18 14.92
N ARG A 130 27.70 19.74 15.30
CA ARG A 130 27.29 18.33 15.23
C ARG A 130 27.23 17.80 13.80
N GLU A 131 26.75 18.61 12.86
CA GLU A 131 26.75 18.25 11.44
C GLU A 131 28.19 18.11 10.91
N ARG A 132 29.09 19.03 11.29
CA ARG A 132 30.52 18.93 10.97
C ARG A 132 31.15 17.67 11.57
N GLN A 133 30.80 17.32 12.81
CA GLN A 133 31.26 16.09 13.45
C GLN A 133 30.74 14.84 12.73
N ARG A 134 29.46 14.80 12.31
CA ARG A 134 28.91 13.69 11.51
C ARG A 134 29.63 13.54 10.18
N LYS A 135 29.91 14.66 9.49
CA LYS A 135 30.68 14.67 8.23
C LYS A 135 32.08 14.13 8.45
N LEU A 136 32.77 14.57 9.51
CA LEU A 136 34.11 14.05 9.86
C LEU A 136 34.08 12.55 10.21
N GLN A 137 33.08 12.09 10.97
CA GLN A 137 32.93 10.67 11.26
C GLN A 137 32.61 9.84 10.01
N ALA A 138 31.84 10.36 9.06
CA ALA A 138 31.61 9.68 7.78
C ALA A 138 32.91 9.56 6.98
N ILE A 139 33.72 10.61 6.93
CA ILE A 139 35.04 10.59 6.30
C ILE A 139 35.97 9.60 7.02
N GLN A 140 35.98 9.60 8.35
CA GLN A 140 36.78 8.67 9.15
C GLN A 140 36.35 7.22 8.89
N ARG A 141 35.05 6.90 8.88
CA ARG A 141 34.56 5.56 8.55
C ARG A 141 34.90 5.16 7.11
N ALA A 142 34.80 6.10 6.16
CA ALA A 142 35.21 5.84 4.78
C ALA A 142 36.72 5.57 4.70
N PHE A 143 37.53 6.31 5.44
CA PHE A 143 38.98 6.08 5.51
C PHE A 143 39.34 4.77 6.21
N GLU A 144 38.66 4.39 7.29
CA GLU A 144 38.80 3.09 7.95
C GLU A 144 38.35 1.95 7.01
N GLY A 145 37.29 2.17 6.24
CA GLY A 145 36.85 1.28 5.15
C GLY A 145 37.93 1.11 4.10
N ILE A 146 38.45 2.20 3.54
CA ILE A 146 39.48 2.18 2.49
C ILE A 146 40.81 1.61 3.02
N SER A 147 41.18 1.89 4.27
CA SER A 147 42.41 1.37 4.87
C SER A 147 42.30 -0.11 5.25
N SER A 148 41.12 -0.58 5.67
CA SER A 148 40.88 -2.02 5.88
C SER A 148 40.83 -2.79 4.55
N THR A 149 40.17 -2.26 3.52
CA THR A 149 40.18 -2.84 2.17
C THR A 149 41.57 -2.75 1.52
N GLY A 150 42.29 -1.65 1.74
CA GLY A 150 43.64 -1.43 1.23
C GLY A 150 44.67 -2.38 1.84
N LYS A 151 44.60 -2.63 3.16
CA LYS A 151 45.43 -3.64 3.84
C LYS A 151 45.08 -5.08 3.43
N ALA A 152 43.84 -5.33 3.04
CA ALA A 152 43.43 -6.61 2.46
C ALA A 152 43.92 -6.75 1.00
N ALA A 153 43.90 -5.66 0.23
CA ALA A 153 44.34 -5.62 -1.18
C ALA A 153 45.86 -5.71 -1.36
N THR A 154 46.67 -5.35 -0.36
CA THR A 154 48.14 -5.58 -0.44
C THR A 154 48.52 -7.06 -0.36
N ASN A 155 47.61 -7.94 0.07
CA ASN A 155 47.88 -9.38 0.25
C ASN A 155 47.06 -10.29 -0.69
N ALA A 156 46.14 -9.75 -1.51
CA ALA A 156 45.29 -10.51 -2.42
C ALA A 156 45.17 -9.83 -3.80
N HIS A 157 45.07 -10.62 -4.86
CA HIS A 157 44.93 -10.09 -6.22
C HIS A 157 43.56 -9.38 -6.36
N ILE A 158 43.53 -8.24 -7.04
CA ILE A 158 42.34 -7.36 -7.16
C ILE A 158 41.13 -8.14 -7.67
N ASP A 159 41.34 -9.09 -8.59
CA ASP A 159 40.28 -9.94 -9.15
C ASP A 159 39.62 -10.85 -8.09
N ASP A 160 40.36 -11.35 -7.11
CA ASP A 160 39.81 -12.19 -6.03
C ASP A 160 38.93 -11.38 -5.08
N LEU A 161 39.29 -10.11 -4.87
CA LEU A 161 38.54 -9.18 -4.02
C LEU A 161 37.25 -8.71 -4.71
N VAL A 162 37.29 -8.53 -6.03
CA VAL A 162 36.11 -8.27 -6.87
C VAL A 162 35.19 -9.49 -6.88
N ARG A 163 35.72 -10.72 -7.05
CA ARG A 163 34.92 -11.96 -6.96
C ARG A 163 34.29 -12.16 -5.59
N GLN A 164 35.00 -11.84 -4.50
CA GLN A 164 34.47 -11.95 -3.13
C GLN A 164 33.33 -10.96 -2.84
N LYS A 165 33.39 -9.75 -3.41
CA LYS A 165 32.40 -8.68 -3.15
C LYS A 165 31.26 -8.61 -4.17
N ALA A 166 31.54 -8.91 -5.43
CA ALA A 166 30.57 -8.85 -6.52
C ALA A 166 30.00 -10.23 -6.91
N GLY A 167 30.53 -11.32 -6.36
CA GLY A 167 30.20 -12.69 -6.76
C GLY A 167 30.90 -13.09 -8.06
N ASP A 168 30.90 -14.39 -8.37
CA ASP A 168 31.41 -14.87 -9.66
C ASP A 168 30.49 -14.40 -10.80
N LEU A 169 31.10 -13.83 -11.84
CA LEU A 169 30.35 -13.40 -13.02
C LEU A 169 29.70 -14.63 -13.68
N PRO A 170 28.41 -14.56 -14.07
CA PRO A 170 27.76 -15.65 -14.79
C PRO A 170 28.51 -15.91 -16.09
N ALA A 171 28.76 -17.18 -16.40
CA ALA A 171 29.42 -17.58 -17.63
C ALA A 171 28.64 -17.01 -18.83
N PRO A 172 29.30 -16.28 -19.76
CA PRO A 172 28.61 -15.76 -20.92
C PRO A 172 28.06 -16.94 -21.73
N PRO A 173 26.80 -16.88 -22.20
CA PRO A 173 26.24 -17.94 -23.02
C PRO A 173 27.11 -18.07 -24.27
N SER A 174 27.59 -19.29 -24.51
CA SER A 174 28.32 -19.68 -25.71
C SER A 174 27.37 -19.71 -26.90
N VAL A 175 26.85 -18.56 -27.28
CA VAL A 175 26.24 -18.35 -28.59
C VAL A 175 27.34 -17.80 -29.47
N GLN A 176 27.70 -18.60 -30.46
CA GLN A 176 28.63 -18.26 -31.52
C GLN A 176 28.30 -16.86 -32.03
N GLN A 177 29.16 -15.90 -31.71
CA GLN A 177 29.15 -14.59 -32.35
C GLN A 177 29.48 -14.84 -33.81
N GLN A 178 28.43 -14.84 -34.64
CA GLN A 178 28.57 -14.54 -36.05
C GLN A 178 29.33 -13.22 -36.12
N THR A 179 30.53 -13.32 -36.69
CA THR A 179 31.40 -12.23 -37.05
C THR A 179 30.64 -11.27 -37.97
N TYR A 180 29.92 -10.31 -37.40
CA TYR A 180 29.63 -9.05 -38.07
C TYR A 180 30.90 -8.21 -38.05
N SER A 181 31.80 -8.58 -38.95
CA SER A 181 32.78 -7.68 -39.54
C SER A 181 32.03 -6.68 -40.43
N ASP A 182 31.40 -5.71 -39.80
CA ASP A 182 31.28 -4.37 -40.37
C ASP A 182 30.85 -3.47 -39.21
N LYS A 183 31.79 -2.66 -38.71
CA LYS A 183 31.42 -1.51 -37.89
C LYS A 183 30.79 -0.53 -38.87
N PRO A 184 29.45 -0.33 -38.91
CA PRO A 184 28.93 0.78 -39.68
C PRO A 184 29.49 2.03 -39.01
N ASP A 185 30.26 2.78 -39.79
CA ASP A 185 30.96 3.99 -39.41
C ASP A 185 30.07 4.90 -38.55
N VAL A 186 30.23 4.77 -37.23
CA VAL A 186 29.44 5.49 -36.23
C VAL A 186 29.64 6.98 -36.41
N ASP A 187 30.81 7.39 -36.90
CA ASP A 187 31.11 8.78 -37.19
C ASP A 187 30.32 9.29 -38.40
N SER A 188 30.10 8.47 -39.44
CA SER A 188 29.19 8.84 -40.54
C SER A 188 27.76 9.07 -40.07
N ARG A 189 27.24 8.20 -39.19
CA ARG A 189 25.89 8.37 -38.63
C ARG A 189 25.79 9.55 -37.67
N VAL A 190 26.85 9.82 -36.90
CA VAL A 190 26.94 11.01 -36.05
C VAL A 190 27.03 12.29 -36.91
N LEU A 191 27.71 12.26 -38.05
CA LEU A 191 27.74 13.38 -39.00
C LEU A 191 26.39 13.60 -39.67
N GLU A 192 25.69 12.53 -40.03
CA GLU A 192 24.33 12.59 -40.58
C GLU A 192 23.34 13.13 -39.53
N LEU A 193 23.44 12.68 -38.28
CA LEU A 193 22.66 13.20 -37.17
C LEU A 193 22.96 14.70 -36.92
N LYS A 194 24.24 15.09 -36.88
CA LYS A 194 24.63 16.50 -36.74
C LYS A 194 24.09 17.35 -37.89
N LYS A 195 24.12 16.84 -39.13
CA LYS A 195 23.56 17.51 -40.30
C LYS A 195 22.04 17.64 -40.19
N ALA A 196 21.34 16.60 -39.74
CA ALA A 196 19.90 16.63 -39.50
C ALA A 196 19.51 17.61 -38.38
N ILE A 197 20.30 17.66 -37.29
CA ILE A 197 20.08 18.61 -36.18
C ILE A 197 20.29 20.05 -36.65
N ILE A 198 21.31 20.33 -37.46
CA ILE A 198 21.53 21.68 -38.00
C ILE A 198 20.42 22.07 -38.98
N ALA A 199 19.96 21.13 -39.82
CA ALA A 199 18.85 21.37 -40.76
C ALA A 199 17.52 21.64 -40.04
N THR A 200 17.22 20.88 -38.99
CA THR A 200 16.03 21.07 -38.16
C THR A 200 16.10 22.36 -37.36
N LYS A 201 17.25 22.68 -36.76
CA LYS A 201 17.45 23.96 -36.07
C LYS A 201 17.21 25.15 -37.00
N ARG A 202 17.76 25.14 -38.23
CA ARG A 202 17.50 26.20 -39.22
C ARG A 202 16.02 26.31 -39.58
N ARG A 203 15.30 25.19 -39.66
CA ARG A 203 13.86 25.17 -39.95
C ARG A 203 13.04 25.75 -38.79
N VAL A 204 13.43 25.45 -37.55
CA VAL A 204 12.82 26.02 -36.34
C VAL A 204 13.11 27.52 -36.26
N ASP A 205 14.35 27.95 -36.49
CA ASP A 205 14.73 29.37 -36.47
C ASP A 205 13.94 30.16 -37.54
N LEU A 206 13.73 29.59 -38.73
CA LEU A 206 12.88 30.18 -39.78
C LEU A 206 11.40 30.30 -39.39
N LEU A 207 10.86 29.31 -38.67
CA LEU A 207 9.48 29.36 -38.17
C LEU A 207 9.32 30.37 -37.03
N THR A 208 10.28 30.44 -36.11
CA THR A 208 10.26 31.43 -35.00
C THR A 208 10.42 32.87 -35.47
N THR A 209 11.14 33.10 -36.58
CA THR A 209 11.30 34.43 -37.18
C THR A 209 10.10 34.84 -38.05
N SER A 210 9.37 33.89 -38.65
CA SER A 210 8.05 34.17 -39.26
C SER A 210 6.97 34.48 -38.21
N ASP A 211 6.98 33.80 -37.06
CA ASP A 211 5.99 33.98 -35.99
C ASP A 211 6.07 35.34 -35.26
N SER A 212 7.19 36.06 -35.40
CA SER A 212 7.43 37.33 -34.73
C SER A 212 6.93 38.55 -35.52
N THR A 213 6.35 38.36 -36.71
CA THR A 213 5.82 39.44 -37.55
C THR A 213 4.31 39.35 -37.85
N SER A 214 3.59 38.38 -37.29
CA SER A 214 2.13 38.31 -37.48
C SER A 214 1.35 37.89 -36.22
N ASN A 215 0.44 38.78 -35.83
CA ASN A 215 -0.77 38.55 -35.03
C ASN A 215 -0.66 38.00 -33.59
N GLU A 216 -1.04 38.85 -32.62
CA GLU A 216 -1.24 38.46 -31.21
C GLU A 216 -2.32 37.37 -31.01
N GLU A 217 -3.19 37.14 -32.00
CA GLU A 217 -4.18 36.05 -32.00
C GLU A 217 -3.57 34.69 -32.37
N ALA A 218 -2.56 34.65 -33.26
CA ALA A 218 -1.85 33.43 -33.63
C ALA A 218 -0.94 32.94 -32.48
N SER A 219 -0.41 33.86 -31.66
CA SER A 219 0.42 33.49 -30.50
C SER A 219 -0.33 32.67 -29.44
N ARG A 220 -1.66 32.86 -29.30
CA ARG A 220 -2.49 32.03 -28.40
C ARG A 220 -2.75 30.65 -29.00
N GLN A 221 -3.01 30.58 -30.30
CA GLN A 221 -3.20 29.34 -31.04
C GLN A 221 -1.92 28.48 -31.03
N ASN A 222 -0.76 29.10 -31.31
CA ASN A 222 0.54 28.42 -31.32
C ASN A 222 0.95 27.94 -29.92
N LYS A 223 0.61 28.68 -28.86
CA LYS A 223 0.83 28.20 -27.46
C LYS A 223 -0.06 27.02 -27.11
N ALA A 224 -1.31 27.00 -27.58
CA ALA A 224 -2.21 25.86 -27.39
C ALA A 224 -1.76 24.65 -28.22
N GLU A 225 -1.26 24.86 -29.42
CA GLU A 225 -0.71 23.81 -30.29
C GLU A 225 0.61 23.25 -29.73
N VAL A 226 1.52 24.11 -29.25
CA VAL A 226 2.75 23.68 -28.57
C VAL A 226 2.42 22.94 -27.27
N ALA A 227 1.42 23.38 -26.50
CA ALA A 227 0.96 22.66 -25.31
C ALA A 227 0.32 21.31 -25.68
N GLY A 228 -0.44 21.24 -26.78
CA GLY A 228 -1.02 20.00 -27.30
C GLY A 228 0.04 19.02 -27.79
N LEU A 229 1.06 19.50 -28.51
CA LEU A 229 2.20 18.70 -28.95
C LEU A 229 3.05 18.24 -27.76
N GLN A 230 3.23 19.08 -26.74
CA GLN A 230 3.92 18.69 -25.52
C GLN A 230 3.12 17.64 -24.73
N ALA A 231 1.79 17.75 -24.68
CA ALA A 231 0.93 16.74 -24.09
C ALA A 231 0.97 15.42 -24.86
N ALA A 232 0.92 15.46 -26.20
CA ALA A 232 1.07 14.29 -27.06
C ALA A 232 2.44 13.63 -26.91
N LEU A 233 3.51 14.43 -26.76
CA LEU A 233 4.84 13.92 -26.50
C LEU A 233 4.90 13.24 -25.13
N GLN A 234 4.33 13.85 -24.09
CA GLN A 234 4.26 13.24 -22.77
C GLN A 234 3.46 11.94 -22.77
N GLU A 235 2.33 11.89 -23.50
CA GLU A 235 1.53 10.68 -23.66
C GLU A 235 2.32 9.58 -24.40
N LEU A 236 3.04 9.93 -25.46
CA LEU A 236 3.89 8.99 -26.19
C LEU A 236 5.08 8.52 -25.34
N THR A 237 5.66 9.39 -24.51
CA THR A 237 6.69 9.01 -23.54
C THR A 237 6.14 8.04 -22.51
N ILE A 238 4.97 8.31 -21.92
CA ILE A 238 4.31 7.40 -20.98
C ILE A 238 3.99 6.06 -21.66
N TRP A 239 3.51 6.09 -22.90
CA TRP A 239 3.24 4.88 -23.66
C TRP A 239 4.52 4.09 -23.95
N MET A 240 5.61 4.76 -24.35
CA MET A 240 6.91 4.10 -24.55
C MET A 240 7.47 3.55 -23.24
N GLU A 241 7.36 4.26 -22.13
CA GLU A 241 7.77 3.79 -20.82
C GLU A 241 6.94 2.58 -20.37
N ASP A 242 5.63 2.58 -20.64
CA ASP A 242 4.75 1.43 -20.39
C ASP A 242 5.14 0.23 -21.25
N GLN A 243 5.38 0.43 -22.54
CA GLN A 243 5.87 -0.63 -23.44
C GLN A 243 7.26 -1.14 -23.04
N LEU A 244 8.18 -0.26 -22.62
CA LEU A 244 9.50 -0.65 -22.12
C LEU A 244 9.41 -1.38 -20.78
N SER A 245 8.46 -1.02 -19.91
CA SER A 245 8.18 -1.74 -18.66
C SER A 245 7.61 -3.14 -18.94
N LEU A 246 6.81 -3.27 -20.00
CA LEU A 246 6.25 -4.54 -20.44
C LEU A 246 7.33 -5.45 -21.04
N ILE A 247 8.26 -4.89 -21.83
CA ILE A 247 9.42 -5.61 -22.38
C ILE A 247 10.38 -6.03 -21.25
N GLY A 248 10.64 -5.16 -20.28
CA GLY A 248 11.46 -5.48 -19.10
C GLY A 248 10.87 -6.56 -18.19
N ASN A 249 9.55 -6.81 -18.27
CA ASN A 249 8.86 -7.89 -17.57
C ASN A 249 8.65 -9.15 -18.45
N ALA A 250 8.77 -9.06 -19.77
CA ALA A 250 8.60 -10.18 -20.70
C ALA A 250 9.85 -11.07 -20.85
N GLU A 251 11.04 -10.56 -20.50
CA GLU A 251 12.30 -11.35 -20.50
C GLU A 251 12.38 -12.35 -19.33
N GLY A 252 11.44 -12.31 -18.38
CA GLY A 252 11.38 -13.22 -17.24
C GLY A 252 10.46 -14.44 -17.39
N ASP A 253 9.63 -14.51 -18.45
CA ASP A 253 8.62 -15.58 -18.59
C ASP A 253 8.40 -16.00 -20.05
N SER A 254 9.49 -16.30 -20.76
CA SER A 254 9.41 -17.06 -22.00
C SER A 254 9.49 -18.56 -21.69
N GLN A 255 8.41 -19.11 -21.14
CA GLN A 255 8.18 -20.55 -21.24
C GLN A 255 8.04 -20.94 -22.72
N ALA A 256 8.84 -21.92 -23.10
CA ALA A 256 8.88 -22.56 -24.40
C ALA A 256 7.47 -22.92 -24.93
N ALA A 257 7.10 -22.34 -26.06
CA ALA A 257 6.07 -22.90 -26.94
C ALA A 257 6.75 -23.81 -27.98
N PRO A 258 6.24 -25.02 -28.22
CA PRO A 258 6.87 -25.98 -29.13
C PRO A 258 6.59 -25.66 -30.60
N LEU A 259 7.62 -25.86 -31.41
CA LEU A 259 7.63 -25.83 -32.87
C LEU A 259 6.51 -26.68 -33.46
N THR A 260 5.64 -26.09 -34.27
CA THR A 260 4.75 -26.81 -35.20
C THR A 260 5.53 -27.24 -36.44
N PRO A 261 5.31 -28.46 -36.97
CA PRO A 261 6.08 -28.98 -38.10
C PRO A 261 5.63 -28.37 -39.43
N SER A 262 6.64 -28.18 -40.28
CA SER A 262 6.55 -27.93 -41.72
C SER A 262 5.60 -28.92 -42.43
N THR A 263 4.77 -28.40 -43.33
CA THR A 263 4.23 -29.17 -44.46
C THR A 263 4.15 -28.28 -45.68
N GLY A 264 5.04 -28.57 -46.65
CA GLY A 264 4.69 -28.70 -48.07
C GLY A 264 4.37 -27.44 -48.86
N GLU A 265 5.42 -26.89 -49.45
CA GLU A 265 5.50 -26.43 -50.85
C GLU A 265 4.20 -26.52 -51.69
N GLN A 266 3.60 -25.36 -51.99
CA GLN A 266 3.24 -24.91 -53.35
C GLN A 266 2.43 -23.61 -53.29
N ALA A 267 3.10 -22.49 -53.55
CA ALA A 267 2.61 -21.40 -54.41
C ALA A 267 3.65 -20.27 -54.41
N THR A 268 4.73 -20.47 -55.17
CA THR A 268 5.38 -19.34 -55.83
C THR A 268 4.38 -18.78 -56.84
N SER A 269 3.56 -17.84 -56.39
CA SER A 269 2.91 -16.89 -57.28
C SER A 269 2.97 -15.56 -56.56
N GLY A 270 3.75 -14.62 -57.10
CA GLY A 270 3.72 -13.23 -56.69
C GLY A 270 2.36 -12.65 -57.07
N ALA A 271 1.33 -13.00 -56.32
CA ALA A 271 0.09 -12.27 -56.26
C ALA A 271 0.33 -11.15 -55.25
N THR A 272 0.38 -9.91 -55.74
CA THR A 272 0.05 -8.77 -54.90
C THR A 272 -1.31 -9.09 -54.28
N SER A 273 -1.34 -9.57 -53.02
CA SER A 273 -2.59 -9.81 -52.31
C SER A 273 -3.36 -8.52 -52.40
N SER A 274 -4.43 -8.54 -53.20
CA SER A 274 -5.15 -7.32 -53.53
C SER A 274 -5.67 -6.74 -52.22
N VAL A 275 -5.81 -5.42 -52.12
CA VAL A 275 -6.34 -4.79 -50.89
C VAL A 275 -7.69 -5.40 -50.51
N GLU A 276 -8.44 -5.85 -51.52
CA GLU A 276 -9.69 -6.61 -51.40
C GLU A 276 -9.51 -8.00 -50.75
N ASP A 277 -8.43 -8.73 -51.04
CA ASP A 277 -8.15 -10.03 -50.41
C ASP A 277 -7.75 -9.85 -48.95
N ILE A 278 -7.00 -8.80 -48.64
CA ILE A 278 -6.67 -8.43 -47.25
C ILE A 278 -7.94 -8.01 -46.51
N GLY A 279 -8.82 -7.27 -47.17
CA GLY A 279 -10.14 -6.91 -46.64
C GLY A 279 -10.98 -8.14 -46.30
N ALA A 280 -11.10 -9.09 -47.23
CA ALA A 280 -11.83 -10.34 -47.04
C ALA A 280 -11.24 -11.18 -45.89
N LEU A 281 -9.90 -11.29 -45.79
CA LEU A 281 -9.24 -11.96 -44.67
C LEU A 281 -9.50 -11.27 -43.33
N TYR A 282 -9.61 -9.94 -43.33
CA TYR A 282 -9.91 -9.19 -42.12
C TYR A 282 -11.38 -9.33 -41.71
N GLU A 283 -12.30 -9.39 -42.67
CA GLU A 283 -13.71 -9.72 -42.42
C GLU A 283 -13.85 -11.14 -41.87
N ASP A 284 -13.20 -12.13 -42.47
CA ASP A 284 -13.17 -13.51 -41.95
C ASP A 284 -12.58 -13.58 -40.53
N TYR A 285 -11.56 -12.77 -40.24
CA TYR A 285 -10.97 -12.66 -38.90
C TYR A 285 -11.93 -12.01 -37.89
N ILE A 286 -12.64 -10.94 -38.28
CA ILE A 286 -13.65 -10.29 -37.45
C ILE A 286 -14.79 -11.27 -37.16
N ASP A 287 -15.30 -11.97 -38.18
CA ASP A 287 -16.33 -13.00 -38.05
C ASP A 287 -15.91 -14.12 -37.10
N ALA A 288 -14.68 -14.63 -37.25
CA ALA A 288 -14.14 -15.65 -36.35
C ALA A 288 -14.03 -15.13 -34.90
N ARG A 289 -13.64 -13.87 -34.73
CA ARG A 289 -13.51 -13.23 -33.42
C ARG A 289 -14.87 -12.95 -32.77
N GLU A 290 -15.88 -12.55 -33.54
CA GLU A 290 -17.25 -12.40 -33.06
C GLU A 290 -17.87 -13.74 -32.66
N ARG A 291 -17.63 -14.81 -33.44
CA ARG A 291 -18.00 -16.19 -33.08
C ARG A 291 -17.31 -16.65 -31.80
N LEU A 292 -16.06 -16.28 -31.59
CA LEU A 292 -15.34 -16.56 -30.34
C LEU A 292 -15.93 -15.80 -29.14
N ILE A 293 -16.23 -14.50 -29.31
CA ILE A 293 -16.82 -13.69 -28.25
C ILE A 293 -18.22 -14.20 -27.89
N THR A 294 -19.04 -14.56 -28.87
CA THR A 294 -20.38 -15.12 -28.64
C THR A 294 -20.34 -16.47 -27.93
N THR A 295 -19.41 -17.35 -28.27
CA THR A 295 -19.21 -18.63 -27.57
C THR A 295 -18.65 -18.47 -26.16
N ILE A 296 -17.79 -17.47 -25.92
CA ILE A 296 -17.31 -17.12 -24.56
C ILE A 296 -18.44 -16.53 -23.69
N ASN A 297 -19.31 -15.72 -24.28
CA ASN A 297 -20.41 -15.06 -23.57
C ASN A 297 -21.62 -16.00 -23.34
N SER A 298 -21.84 -16.96 -24.25
CA SER A 298 -22.88 -17.98 -24.16
C SER A 298 -22.24 -19.37 -24.12
N PRO A 299 -21.68 -19.80 -22.97
CA PRO A 299 -21.09 -21.14 -22.88
C PRO A 299 -22.19 -22.18 -23.12
N PRO A 300 -21.99 -23.18 -24.00
CA PRO A 300 -22.92 -24.30 -24.09
C PRO A 300 -22.96 -24.98 -22.72
N SER A 301 -24.15 -25.10 -22.14
CA SER A 301 -24.36 -25.79 -20.87
C SER A 301 -23.98 -27.27 -21.01
N THR A 302 -22.72 -27.61 -20.76
CA THR A 302 -22.30 -28.98 -20.47
C THR A 302 -22.58 -29.27 -19.01
N THR A 303 -23.87 -29.40 -18.69
CA THR A 303 -24.31 -30.05 -17.45
C THR A 303 -24.17 -31.56 -17.65
N THR A 304 -22.94 -32.06 -17.71
CA THR A 304 -22.68 -33.50 -17.60
C THR A 304 -22.70 -33.84 -16.11
N THR A 305 -23.90 -34.09 -15.60
CA THR A 305 -24.09 -34.89 -14.38
C THR A 305 -23.58 -36.30 -14.66
N PRO A 306 -22.68 -36.87 -13.85
CA PRO A 306 -22.31 -38.27 -13.99
C PRO A 306 -23.41 -39.11 -13.35
N ASP A 307 -24.44 -39.48 -14.13
CA ASP A 307 -25.42 -40.46 -13.65
C ASP A 307 -25.04 -41.85 -14.16
N ALA A 308 -24.73 -42.69 -13.19
CA ALA A 308 -24.47 -44.09 -13.38
C ALA A 308 -25.81 -44.80 -13.59
N SER A 309 -26.16 -45.14 -14.83
CA SER A 309 -27.13 -46.22 -15.09
C SER A 309 -27.03 -46.74 -16.52
N ARG A 310 -26.72 -48.04 -16.58
CA ARG A 310 -26.79 -48.92 -17.75
C ARG A 310 -28.19 -48.88 -18.36
N SER A 311 -28.29 -48.78 -19.69
CA SER A 311 -29.18 -49.63 -20.47
C SER A 311 -28.77 -49.64 -21.94
N GLY A 312 -28.62 -50.84 -22.49
CA GLY A 312 -28.23 -51.04 -23.88
C GLY A 312 -29.39 -50.74 -24.83
N SER A 313 -29.08 -50.03 -25.92
CA SER A 313 -29.85 -50.11 -27.15
C SER A 313 -28.90 -50.18 -28.33
N ARG A 314 -29.05 -51.24 -29.09
CA ARG A 314 -28.26 -51.63 -30.25
C ARG A 314 -28.82 -50.87 -31.46
N SER A 315 -28.06 -49.94 -32.01
CA SER A 315 -28.27 -49.37 -33.35
C SER A 315 -26.97 -49.45 -34.16
N PRO A 316 -27.06 -49.61 -35.49
CA PRO A 316 -25.93 -50.00 -36.33
C PRO A 316 -24.90 -48.87 -36.48
N PRO A 317 -23.64 -49.18 -36.85
CA PRO A 317 -22.56 -48.20 -36.85
C PRO A 317 -22.75 -47.20 -38.00
N SER A 318 -23.26 -46.01 -37.68
CA SER A 318 -22.97 -44.82 -38.46
C SER A 318 -21.44 -44.67 -38.47
N ARG A 319 -20.87 -44.48 -39.66
CA ARG A 319 -19.46 -44.14 -39.82
C ARG A 319 -19.26 -42.72 -39.31
N ASP A 320 -19.20 -42.59 -38.00
CA ASP A 320 -18.82 -41.34 -37.36
C ASP A 320 -17.31 -41.22 -37.53
N ILE A 321 -16.94 -40.33 -38.43
CA ILE A 321 -15.61 -39.72 -38.49
C ILE A 321 -15.28 -39.35 -37.05
N GLU A 322 -14.30 -40.04 -36.43
CA GLU A 322 -13.65 -39.56 -35.22
C GLU A 322 -12.97 -38.24 -35.58
N ARG A 323 -13.75 -37.15 -35.59
CA ARG A 323 -13.22 -35.80 -35.43
C ARG A 323 -12.57 -35.83 -34.05
N ARG A 324 -11.26 -36.10 -34.03
CA ARG A 324 -10.42 -35.85 -32.88
C ARG A 324 -10.71 -34.41 -32.49
N ALA A 325 -11.46 -34.24 -31.39
CA ALA A 325 -11.80 -32.92 -30.89
C ALA A 325 -10.49 -32.16 -30.73
N SER A 326 -10.39 -31.03 -31.43
CA SER A 326 -9.15 -30.27 -31.40
C SER A 326 -8.90 -29.82 -29.96
N PRO A 327 -7.64 -29.76 -29.48
CA PRO A 327 -7.36 -29.27 -28.12
C PRO A 327 -7.91 -27.86 -27.87
N ALA A 328 -8.21 -27.09 -28.92
CA ALA A 328 -8.95 -25.84 -28.82
C ALA A 328 -10.41 -26.04 -28.36
N GLU A 329 -11.11 -27.04 -28.90
CA GLU A 329 -12.52 -27.36 -28.53
C GLU A 329 -12.66 -27.82 -27.08
N THR A 330 -11.63 -28.45 -26.50
CA THR A 330 -11.64 -28.86 -25.08
C THR A 330 -11.27 -27.73 -24.12
N LEU A 331 -10.46 -26.74 -24.57
CA LEU A 331 -10.03 -25.62 -23.75
C LEU A 331 -11.01 -24.45 -23.75
N LEU A 332 -11.76 -24.23 -24.83
CA LEU A 332 -12.70 -23.11 -24.99
C LEU A 332 -13.63 -22.89 -23.78
N PRO A 333 -14.28 -23.92 -23.19
CA PRO A 333 -15.16 -23.74 -22.02
C PRO A 333 -14.42 -23.27 -20.77
N HIS A 334 -13.12 -23.51 -20.68
CA HIS A 334 -12.29 -23.19 -19.52
C HIS A 334 -11.52 -21.86 -19.66
N ILE A 335 -11.46 -21.26 -20.85
CA ILE A 335 -10.74 -19.99 -21.09
C ILE A 335 -11.24 -18.88 -20.17
N ARG A 336 -12.55 -18.75 -19.95
CA ARG A 336 -13.10 -17.73 -19.04
C ARG A 336 -12.63 -17.93 -17.60
N ARG A 337 -12.56 -19.19 -17.16
CA ARG A 337 -12.04 -19.52 -15.82
C ARG A 337 -10.55 -19.21 -15.74
N LEU A 338 -9.76 -19.61 -16.73
CA LEU A 338 -8.32 -19.34 -16.80
C LEU A 338 -8.00 -17.84 -16.87
N ALA A 339 -8.75 -17.08 -17.67
CA ALA A 339 -8.63 -15.63 -17.74
C ALA A 339 -8.97 -14.97 -16.39
N SER A 340 -10.06 -15.40 -15.75
CA SER A 340 -10.41 -14.90 -14.41
C SER A 340 -9.34 -15.22 -13.37
N THR A 341 -8.73 -16.42 -13.43
CA THR A 341 -7.66 -16.78 -12.50
C THR A 341 -6.40 -15.97 -12.75
N LYS A 342 -6.07 -15.67 -14.01
CA LYS A 342 -4.92 -14.82 -14.36
C LYS A 342 -5.10 -13.38 -13.89
N LEU A 343 -6.31 -12.82 -14.05
CA LEU A 343 -6.63 -11.49 -13.53
C LEU A 343 -6.55 -11.46 -11.99
N ASN A 344 -7.05 -12.49 -11.31
CA ASN A 344 -6.97 -12.60 -9.86
C ASN A 344 -5.52 -12.75 -9.37
N GLU A 345 -4.70 -13.52 -10.09
CA GLU A 345 -3.26 -13.67 -9.83
C GLU A 345 -2.55 -12.33 -9.93
N GLN A 346 -2.78 -11.57 -11.01
CA GLN A 346 -2.21 -10.25 -11.21
C GLN A 346 -2.65 -9.27 -10.12
N ALA A 347 -3.94 -9.26 -9.75
CA ALA A 347 -4.46 -8.41 -8.68
C ALA A 347 -3.83 -8.75 -7.32
N LEU A 348 -3.65 -10.04 -7.01
CA LEU A 348 -3.02 -10.50 -5.78
C LEU A 348 -1.53 -10.14 -5.75
N LEU A 349 -0.82 -10.29 -6.87
CA LEU A 349 0.57 -9.86 -6.98
C LEU A 349 0.71 -8.35 -6.74
N GLN A 350 -0.14 -7.53 -7.36
CA GLN A 350 -0.17 -6.09 -7.15
C GLN A 350 -0.45 -5.74 -5.68
N GLN A 351 -1.44 -6.38 -5.07
CA GLN A 351 -1.75 -6.17 -3.65
C GLN A 351 -0.57 -6.58 -2.75
N SER A 352 0.07 -7.71 -3.04
CA SER A 352 1.21 -8.19 -2.25
C SER A 352 2.41 -7.23 -2.36
N ALA A 353 2.69 -6.69 -3.54
CA ALA A 353 3.74 -5.72 -3.76
C ALA A 353 3.44 -4.39 -3.04
N TYR A 354 2.19 -3.94 -3.10
CA TYR A 354 1.73 -2.75 -2.38
C TYR A 354 1.89 -2.91 -0.86
N LEU A 355 1.44 -4.04 -0.29
CA LEU A 355 1.58 -4.32 1.13
C LEU A 355 3.05 -4.40 1.56
N ARG A 356 3.92 -5.04 0.78
CA ARG A 356 5.36 -5.07 1.07
C ARG A 356 5.96 -3.66 1.10
N ARG A 357 5.59 -2.80 0.15
CA ARG A 357 6.03 -1.41 0.14
C ARG A 357 5.53 -0.65 1.37
N GLN A 358 4.25 -0.81 1.74
CA GLN A 358 3.70 -0.19 2.94
C GLN A 358 4.39 -0.66 4.22
N VAL A 359 4.65 -1.95 4.36
CA VAL A 359 5.38 -2.51 5.51
C VAL A 359 6.79 -1.92 5.58
N SER A 360 7.54 -1.89 4.47
CA SER A 360 8.88 -1.29 4.46
C SER A 360 8.85 0.21 4.79
N ALA A 361 7.83 0.94 4.37
CA ALA A 361 7.67 2.35 4.67
C ALA A 361 7.40 2.54 6.17
N ALA A 362 6.45 1.80 6.74
CA ALA A 362 6.16 1.81 8.17
C ALA A 362 7.37 1.40 9.02
N GLU A 363 8.11 0.36 8.62
CA GLU A 363 9.35 -0.06 9.31
C GLU A 363 10.40 1.05 9.28
N SER A 364 10.55 1.76 8.15
CA SER A 364 11.49 2.88 8.04
C SER A 364 11.08 4.07 8.91
N GLU A 365 9.77 4.32 9.02
CA GLU A 365 9.22 5.36 9.89
C GLU A 365 9.41 5.00 11.36
N ASP A 366 9.12 3.76 11.76
CA ASP A 366 9.33 3.25 13.11
C ASP A 366 10.81 3.31 13.50
N GLN A 367 11.72 2.89 12.62
CA GLN A 367 13.16 3.01 12.85
C GLN A 367 13.57 4.47 13.04
N ARG A 368 13.01 5.40 12.24
CA ARG A 368 13.26 6.83 12.38
C ARG A 368 12.74 7.38 13.71
N LEU A 369 11.55 6.95 14.13
CA LEU A 369 10.96 7.35 15.42
C LEU A 369 11.77 6.81 16.59
N ILE A 370 12.19 5.54 16.55
CA ILE A 370 13.04 4.94 17.59
C ILE A 370 14.38 5.68 17.68
N LEU A 371 15.01 5.99 16.55
CA LEU A 371 16.25 6.77 16.52
C LEU A 371 16.04 8.18 17.08
N ARG A 372 14.93 8.84 16.74
CA ARG A 372 14.60 10.15 17.28
C ARG A 372 14.36 10.09 18.79
N LEU A 373 13.63 9.09 19.28
CA LEU A 373 13.41 8.87 20.71
C LEU A 373 14.73 8.54 21.42
N ALA A 374 15.65 7.82 20.78
CA ALA A 374 16.98 7.54 21.31
C ALA A 374 17.80 8.84 21.43
N ASP A 375 17.75 9.69 20.42
CA ASP A 375 18.43 10.99 20.41
C ASP A 375 17.82 11.98 21.42
N GLU A 376 16.51 11.91 21.68
CA GLU A 376 15.81 12.74 22.68
C GLU A 376 15.96 12.19 24.12
N SER A 377 16.19 10.89 24.28
CA SER A 377 16.39 10.25 25.58
C SER A 377 17.75 10.57 26.17
N HIS A 378 17.77 11.03 27.42
CA HIS A 378 19.01 11.19 28.20
C HIS A 378 19.46 9.89 28.89
N ILE A 379 18.67 8.81 28.76
CA ILE A 379 18.94 7.52 29.42
C ILE A 379 19.79 6.63 28.52
N VAL A 380 19.68 6.77 27.20
CA VAL A 380 20.32 5.88 26.23
C VAL A 380 21.34 6.65 25.40
N GLN A 381 22.45 6.01 25.02
CA GLN A 381 23.46 6.63 24.17
C GLN A 381 22.89 6.92 22.76
N PRO A 382 23.25 8.06 22.15
CA PRO A 382 22.77 8.42 20.82
C PRO A 382 23.24 7.39 19.78
N GLY A 383 22.32 6.91 18.94
CA GLY A 383 22.57 5.84 17.97
C GLY A 383 22.16 4.43 18.42
N ALA A 384 21.59 4.28 19.63
CA ALA A 384 20.99 3.03 20.08
C ALA A 384 19.64 2.79 19.38
N SER A 385 19.69 2.15 18.22
CA SER A 385 18.51 1.77 17.44
C SER A 385 17.89 0.44 17.86
N LYS A 386 18.60 -0.37 18.65
CA LYS A 386 18.17 -1.73 19.02
C LYS A 386 17.56 -1.74 20.41
N GLY A 387 16.44 -2.44 20.57
CA GLY A 387 15.77 -2.59 21.88
C GLY A 387 16.65 -3.20 22.98
N LYS A 388 17.69 -3.97 22.61
CA LYS A 388 18.66 -4.51 23.57
C LYS A 388 19.46 -3.40 24.27
N ASP A 389 19.85 -2.36 23.54
CA ASP A 389 20.64 -1.25 24.05
C ASP A 389 19.81 -0.42 25.04
N TRP A 390 18.51 -0.26 24.74
CA TRP A 390 17.53 0.35 25.65
C TRP A 390 17.33 -0.47 26.94
N ALA A 391 17.26 -1.79 26.83
CA ALA A 391 17.13 -2.67 27.99
C ALA A 391 18.38 -2.67 28.87
N GLU A 392 19.57 -2.51 28.27
CA GLU A 392 20.83 -2.37 29.01
C GLU A 392 20.93 -1.02 29.70
N ALA A 393 20.68 0.07 28.97
CA ALA A 393 20.67 1.42 29.51
C ALA A 393 19.63 1.59 30.64
N GLY A 394 18.44 0.99 30.51
CA GLY A 394 17.43 0.98 31.56
C GLY A 394 17.89 0.24 32.82
N ARG A 395 18.62 -0.88 32.67
CA ARG A 395 19.20 -1.60 33.82
C ARG A 395 20.30 -0.78 34.49
N GLU A 396 21.15 -0.12 33.71
CA GLU A 396 22.22 0.73 34.24
C GLU A 396 21.67 1.94 34.99
N ALA A 397 20.71 2.65 34.41
CA ALA A 397 20.03 3.77 35.06
C ALA A 397 19.29 3.34 36.34
N SER A 398 18.66 2.16 36.33
CA SER A 398 18.05 1.59 37.54
C SER A 398 19.10 1.30 38.62
N ARG A 399 20.25 0.73 38.26
CA ARG A 399 21.33 0.50 39.24
C ARG A 399 21.86 1.81 39.81
N ALA A 400 22.18 2.78 38.95
CA ALA A 400 22.68 4.10 39.38
C ALA A 400 21.72 4.82 40.32
N THR A 401 20.41 4.75 40.05
CA THR A 401 19.40 5.34 40.94
C THR A 401 19.29 4.61 42.27
N THR A 402 19.35 3.27 42.29
CA THR A 402 19.37 2.51 43.55
C THR A 402 20.62 2.78 44.39
N GLU A 403 21.79 2.92 43.76
CA GLU A 403 23.05 3.24 44.44
C GLU A 403 22.98 4.63 45.05
N ALA A 404 22.60 5.65 44.27
CA ALA A 404 22.44 7.02 44.77
C ALA A 404 21.40 7.14 45.89
N ALA A 405 20.30 6.38 45.81
CA ALA A 405 19.31 6.31 46.88
C ALA A 405 19.90 5.67 48.15
N SER A 406 20.67 4.58 48.01
CA SER A 406 21.31 3.90 49.15
C SER A 406 22.37 4.77 49.82
N GLU A 407 23.12 5.56 49.05
CA GLU A 407 24.11 6.49 49.59
C GLU A 407 23.45 7.63 50.37
N ARG A 408 22.37 8.21 49.81
CA ARG A 408 21.57 9.23 50.51
C ARG A 408 20.95 8.70 51.79
N LEU A 409 20.48 7.45 51.78
CA LEU A 409 19.93 6.79 52.96
C LEU A 409 21.00 6.63 54.04
N LYS A 410 22.18 6.11 53.69
CA LYS A 410 23.32 5.99 54.61
C LYS A 410 23.77 7.36 55.17
N ALA A 411 23.77 8.41 54.34
CA ALA A 411 24.08 9.75 54.78
C ALA A 411 23.02 10.29 55.77
N GLY A 412 21.73 10.04 55.50
CA GLY A 412 20.63 10.37 56.41
C GLY A 412 20.71 9.61 57.74
N GLU A 413 21.05 8.33 57.72
CA GLU A 413 21.27 7.53 58.94
C GLU A 413 22.44 8.09 59.77
N LYS A 414 23.55 8.48 59.13
CA LYS A 414 24.66 9.12 59.83
C LYS A 414 24.26 10.48 60.44
N ALA A 415 23.50 11.28 59.69
CA ALA A 415 23.02 12.57 60.17
C ALA A 415 22.05 12.43 61.36
N THR A 416 21.11 11.48 61.30
CA THR A 416 20.18 11.19 62.40
C THR A 416 20.89 10.62 63.62
N ALA A 417 21.88 9.74 63.43
CA ALA A 417 22.70 9.24 64.53
C ALA A 417 23.52 10.35 65.19
N SER A 418 24.07 11.28 64.41
CA SER A 418 24.78 12.47 64.91
C SER A 418 23.83 13.37 65.71
N ALA A 419 22.65 13.69 65.18
CA ALA A 419 21.63 14.47 65.86
C ALA A 419 21.18 13.82 67.17
N LYS A 420 21.02 12.49 67.19
CA LYS A 420 20.68 11.75 68.42
C LYS A 420 21.78 11.82 69.48
N ARG A 421 23.06 11.84 69.09
CA ARG A 421 24.17 12.06 70.03
C ARG A 421 24.14 13.48 70.59
N ALA A 422 24.03 14.49 69.74
CA ALA A 422 23.95 15.88 70.17
C ALA A 422 22.78 16.13 71.14
N LEU A 423 21.63 15.48 70.91
CA LEU A 423 20.48 15.59 71.80
C LEU A 423 20.73 14.96 73.18
N LYS A 424 21.41 13.80 73.23
CA LYS A 424 21.82 13.18 74.50
C LYS A 424 22.83 14.05 75.27
N ASP A 425 23.75 14.70 74.56
CA ASP A 425 24.74 15.58 75.19
C ASP A 425 24.04 16.78 75.83
N ILE A 426 23.05 17.37 75.15
CA ILE A 426 22.21 18.45 75.70
C ILE A 426 21.41 17.97 76.93
N GLU A 427 20.87 16.75 76.92
CA GLU A 427 20.12 16.18 78.04
C GLU A 427 20.99 15.90 79.28
N TYR A 428 22.30 15.72 79.11
CA TYR A 428 23.26 15.55 80.20
C TYR A 428 23.71 16.87 80.86
N VAL A 429 23.66 17.99 80.14
CA VAL A 429 24.06 19.31 80.68
C VAL A 429 23.23 19.76 81.89
N PRO A 430 21.89 19.58 81.96
CA PRO A 430 21.09 19.94 83.13
C PRO A 430 21.47 19.19 84.41
N LYS A 431 21.88 17.92 84.32
CA LYS A 431 22.19 17.10 85.51
C LYS A 431 23.47 17.55 86.22
N VAL A 432 24.45 18.03 85.47
CA VAL A 432 25.70 18.58 86.04
C VAL A 432 25.42 19.87 86.81
N PHE A 433 24.39 20.63 86.46
CA PHE A 433 23.99 21.83 87.20
C PHE A 433 23.11 21.54 88.42
N GLU A 434 22.40 20.42 88.48
CA GLU A 434 21.65 20.00 89.68
C GLU A 434 22.54 19.36 90.76
N ASP A 435 23.63 18.69 90.40
CA ASP A 435 24.58 18.09 91.36
C ASP A 435 25.57 19.10 92.00
N LEU A 436 25.49 20.38 91.60
CA LEU A 436 26.33 21.49 92.08
C LEU A 436 25.57 22.50 92.97
N SER A 437 24.30 22.24 93.28
CA SER A 437 23.51 22.92 94.31
C SER A 437 23.33 22.02 95.53
#